data_AF-A0A811VF60-F1
#
_entry.id   AF-A0A811VF60-F1
#
_cell.length_a   1.000
_cell.length_b   1.000
_cell.length_c   1.000
_cell.angle_alpha   90.00
_cell.angle_beta   90.00
_cell.angle_gamma   90.00
#
_symmetry.space_group_name_H-M   'P 1'
#
loop_
_entity.id
_entity.type
_entity.pdbx_description
1 polymer ?
#
loop_
_entity_poly.entity_id
_entity_poly.type
_entity_poly.pdbx_seq_one_letter_code
_entity_poly.pdbx_strand_id
1 'polypeptide(L)'
;MSEEHTNLKKEWTDEERLALAERLEEELDVFIDGLEKKRYEEGWPEDRWQEEMDKHPFFMKNTPQPGDEVHPMFEGLQKLKYDPEENTAEELALNYKEDGNFI
;
A
#
# COMPACT_ATOMS: atom_id res chain seq x y z
N MET A 1 30.69 -16.08 -26.45
CA MET A 1 31.44 -16.89 -25.47
C MET A 1 30.50 -17.12 -24.31
N SER A 2 29.72 -18.19 -24.42
CA SER A 2 28.77 -18.65 -23.41
C SER A 2 29.56 -19.29 -22.28
N GLU A 3 29.72 -18.58 -21.18
CA GLU A 3 30.29 -19.16 -19.95
C GLU A 3 29.27 -20.16 -19.41
N GLU A 4 29.64 -21.44 -19.49
CA GLU A 4 28.87 -22.58 -19.01
C GLU A 4 28.56 -22.43 -17.52
N HIS A 5 27.28 -22.32 -17.18
CA HIS A 5 26.79 -22.58 -15.82
C HIS A 5 26.94 -24.07 -15.50
N THR A 6 28.17 -24.50 -15.20
CA THR A 6 28.39 -25.76 -14.49
C THR A 6 28.03 -25.55 -13.03
N ASN A 7 26.77 -25.83 -12.71
CA ASN A 7 26.27 -25.93 -11.34
C ASN A 7 26.89 -27.17 -10.68
N LEU A 8 28.18 -27.08 -10.35
CA LEU A 8 28.81 -27.95 -9.38
C LEU A 8 28.25 -27.52 -8.03
N LYS A 9 27.30 -28.30 -7.47
CA LYS A 9 26.92 -28.17 -6.06
C LYS A 9 28.19 -28.38 -5.24
N LYS A 10 28.86 -27.29 -4.88
CA LYS A 10 29.92 -27.32 -3.88
C LYS A 10 29.30 -27.87 -2.61
N GLU A 11 29.79 -29.01 -2.14
CA GLU A 11 29.46 -29.51 -0.81
C GLU A 11 30.19 -28.63 0.19
N TRP A 12 29.48 -27.65 0.75
CA TRP A 12 30.03 -26.71 1.71
C TRP A 12 30.19 -27.36 3.08
N THR A 13 31.36 -27.17 3.71
CA THR A 13 31.53 -27.50 5.12
C THR A 13 30.83 -26.46 6.00
N ASP A 14 30.56 -26.79 7.27
CA ASP A 14 29.88 -25.86 8.18
C ASP A 14 30.71 -24.60 8.45
N GLU A 15 32.02 -24.71 8.49
CA GLU A 15 32.94 -23.57 8.62
C GLU A 15 32.86 -22.64 7.39
N GLU A 16 32.84 -23.22 6.17
CA GLU A 16 32.72 -22.42 4.95
C GLU A 16 31.34 -21.76 4.84
N ARG A 17 30.27 -22.39 5.34
CA ARG A 17 28.93 -21.79 5.40
C ARG A 17 28.90 -20.61 6.36
N LEU A 18 29.54 -20.74 7.52
CA LEU A 18 29.60 -19.66 8.52
C LEU A 18 30.38 -18.46 7.98
N ALA A 19 31.55 -18.69 7.38
CA ALA A 19 32.36 -17.64 6.76
C ALA A 19 31.63 -16.96 5.58
N LEU A 20 30.85 -17.74 4.81
CA LEU A 20 30.02 -17.18 3.75
C LEU A 20 28.88 -16.32 4.30
N ALA A 21 28.24 -16.75 5.39
CA ALA A 21 27.17 -15.98 6.03
C ALA A 21 27.68 -14.64 6.57
N GLU A 22 28.82 -14.64 7.26
CA GLU A 22 29.47 -13.42 7.79
C GLU A 22 29.80 -12.42 6.67
N ARG A 23 30.41 -12.90 5.57
CA ARG A 23 30.69 -12.05 4.40
C ARG A 23 29.42 -11.46 3.78
N LEU A 24 28.35 -12.23 3.69
CA LEU A 24 27.09 -11.76 3.11
C LEU A 24 26.39 -10.73 4.00
N GLU A 25 26.53 -10.86 5.32
CA GLU A 25 26.02 -9.88 6.29
C GLU A 25 26.76 -8.54 6.17
N GLU A 26 28.09 -8.57 6.09
CA GLU A 26 28.91 -7.37 5.85
C GLU A 26 28.57 -6.71 4.49
N GLU A 27 28.42 -7.50 3.43
CA GLU A 27 28.05 -7.00 2.10
C GLU A 27 26.65 -6.38 2.09
N LEU A 28 25.71 -6.96 2.85
CA LEU A 28 24.35 -6.45 3.00
C LEU A 28 24.35 -5.11 3.74
N ASP A 29 25.10 -4.99 4.83
CA ASP A 29 25.21 -3.74 5.59
C ASP A 29 25.77 -2.62 4.72
N VAL A 30 26.87 -2.88 4.00
CA VAL A 30 27.47 -1.91 3.07
C VAL A 30 26.47 -1.51 1.97
N PHE A 31 25.70 -2.47 1.45
CA PHE A 31 24.68 -2.21 0.45
C PHE A 31 23.56 -1.31 1.00
N ILE A 32 23.01 -1.64 2.17
CA ILE A 32 21.94 -0.87 2.82
C ILE A 32 22.40 0.56 3.13
N ASP A 33 23.63 0.73 3.62
CA ASP A 33 24.18 2.06 3.90
C ASP A 33 24.45 2.89 2.65
N GLY A 34 24.66 2.23 1.51
CA GLY A 34 24.79 2.87 0.20
C GLY A 34 23.47 3.33 -0.43
N LEU A 35 22.31 2.89 0.10
CA LEU A 35 21.01 3.32 -0.41
C LEU A 35 20.73 4.78 -0.02
N GLU A 36 20.08 5.51 -0.93
CA GLU A 36 19.62 6.88 -0.66
C GLU A 36 18.65 6.86 0.52
N LYS A 37 19.05 7.46 1.64
CA LYS A 37 18.23 7.57 2.85
C LYS A 37 17.12 8.60 2.63
N LYS A 38 16.08 8.23 1.87
CA LYS A 38 14.85 9.02 1.76
C LYS A 38 14.05 8.83 3.03
N ARG A 39 13.76 9.93 3.73
CA ARG A 39 12.68 9.91 4.73
C ARG A 39 11.39 9.63 3.98
N TYR A 40 10.62 8.67 4.47
CA TYR A 40 9.28 8.46 3.98
C TYR A 40 8.44 9.67 4.40
N GLU A 41 8.33 10.66 3.52
CA GLU A 41 7.59 11.90 3.74
C GLU A 41 6.12 11.80 3.32
N GLU A 42 5.73 10.69 2.67
CA GLU A 42 4.36 10.42 2.23
C GLU A 42 3.46 9.83 3.33
N GLY A 43 4.01 9.56 4.51
CA GLY A 43 3.23 9.10 5.66
C GLY A 43 2.45 10.23 6.30
N TRP A 44 1.28 9.92 6.88
CA TRP A 44 0.64 10.88 7.76
C TRP A 44 1.53 11.14 8.99
N PRO A 45 1.56 12.37 9.51
CA PRO A 45 2.40 12.68 10.65
C PRO A 45 1.97 11.88 11.89
N GLU A 46 2.95 11.37 12.64
CA GLU A 46 2.74 10.43 13.75
C GLU A 46 1.89 10.99 14.90
N ASP A 47 1.72 12.31 14.97
CA ASP A 47 0.87 12.99 15.94
C ASP A 47 -0.60 13.06 15.50
N ARG A 48 -0.88 13.05 14.20
CA ARG A 48 -2.23 13.23 13.63
C ARG A 48 -2.69 12.11 12.69
N TRP A 49 -1.92 11.04 12.54
CA TRP A 49 -2.24 9.93 11.63
C TRP A 49 -3.61 9.31 11.91
N GLN A 50 -4.03 9.26 13.18
CA GLN A 50 -5.31 8.70 13.56
C GLN A 50 -6.50 9.55 13.09
N GLU A 51 -6.38 10.87 13.15
CA GLU A 51 -7.41 11.78 12.62
C GLU A 51 -7.49 11.69 11.09
N GLU A 52 -6.35 11.60 10.41
CA GLU A 52 -6.27 11.43 8.96
C GLU A 52 -6.83 10.07 8.52
N MET A 53 -6.58 8.99 9.29
CA MET A 53 -7.20 7.67 9.08
C MET A 53 -8.72 7.76 9.17
N ASP A 54 -9.25 8.35 10.23
CA ASP A 54 -10.69 8.43 10.48
C ASP A 54 -11.40 9.27 9.40
N LYS A 55 -10.71 10.27 8.82
CA LYS A 55 -11.20 11.09 7.71
C LYS A 55 -10.97 10.46 6.33
N HIS A 56 -10.26 9.34 6.23
CA HIS A 56 -9.96 8.75 4.94
C HIS A 56 -11.15 7.89 4.46
N PRO A 57 -11.69 8.09 3.25
CA PRO A 57 -12.92 7.45 2.78
C PRO A 57 -12.96 5.92 2.87
N PHE A 58 -11.79 5.27 2.82
CA PHE A 58 -11.69 3.81 2.95
C PHE A 58 -11.76 3.29 4.40
N PHE A 59 -11.44 4.14 5.38
CA PHE A 59 -11.29 3.74 6.78
C PHE A 59 -12.31 4.41 7.70
N MET A 60 -13.08 5.38 7.18
CA MET A 60 -14.26 5.94 7.84
C MET A 60 -15.19 4.82 8.29
N LYS A 61 -15.51 4.80 9.60
CA LYS A 61 -16.47 3.85 10.18
C LYS A 61 -17.92 4.28 10.00
N ASN A 62 -18.14 5.58 9.82
CA ASN A 62 -19.45 6.19 9.70
C ASN A 62 -19.51 7.01 8.42
N THR A 63 -20.68 7.05 7.79
CA THR A 63 -20.94 7.94 6.66
C THR A 63 -20.86 9.39 7.13
N PRO A 64 -20.15 10.27 6.40
CA PRO A 64 -20.13 11.70 6.70
C PRO A 64 -21.52 12.30 6.64
N GLN A 65 -21.84 13.18 7.60
CA GLN A 65 -23.11 13.87 7.65
C GLN A 65 -23.07 15.16 6.82
N PRO A 66 -24.23 15.69 6.38
CA PRO A 66 -24.28 16.95 5.67
C PRO A 66 -23.68 18.09 6.51
N GLY A 67 -22.54 18.64 6.06
CA GLY A 67 -21.79 19.70 6.74
C GLY A 67 -20.44 19.26 7.32
N ASP A 68 -20.12 17.97 7.31
CA ASP A 68 -18.81 17.46 7.73
C ASP A 68 -17.73 17.77 6.68
N GLU A 69 -16.51 18.08 7.13
CA GLU A 69 -15.35 18.19 6.26
C GLU A 69 -14.94 16.79 5.77
N VAL A 70 -15.18 16.51 4.49
CA VAL A 70 -14.83 15.25 3.83
C VAL A 70 -13.56 15.39 2.99
N HIS A 71 -12.77 14.32 2.95
CA HIS A 71 -11.57 14.27 2.12
C HIS A 71 -11.94 14.39 0.62
N PRO A 72 -11.17 15.08 -0.23
CA PRO A 72 -11.50 15.28 -1.65
C PRO A 72 -11.78 13.98 -2.43
N MET A 73 -11.12 12.88 -2.05
CA MET A 73 -11.37 11.56 -2.65
C MET A 73 -12.79 11.04 -2.40
N PHE A 74 -13.45 11.46 -1.32
CA PHE A 74 -14.84 11.11 -1.05
C PHE A 74 -15.78 11.63 -2.15
N GLU A 75 -15.59 12.89 -2.59
CA GLU A 75 -16.37 13.48 -3.67
C GLU A 75 -16.18 12.72 -4.99
N GLY A 76 -14.94 12.34 -5.30
CA GLY A 76 -14.63 11.55 -6.50
C GLY A 76 -15.33 10.17 -6.49
N LEU A 77 -15.33 9.49 -5.35
CA LEU A 77 -16.03 8.23 -5.17
C LEU A 77 -17.56 8.40 -5.27
N GLN A 78 -18.11 9.48 -4.73
CA GLN A 78 -19.53 9.78 -4.85
C GLN A 78 -19.95 10.02 -6.29
N LYS A 79 -19.16 10.78 -7.07
CA LYS A 79 -19.43 10.99 -8.51
C LYS A 79 -19.40 9.66 -9.26
N LEU A 80 -18.35 8.86 -9.05
CA LEU A 80 -18.25 7.55 -9.72
C LEU A 80 -19.49 6.67 -9.46
N LYS A 81 -20.04 6.69 -8.24
CA LYS A 81 -21.18 5.84 -7.86
C LYS A 81 -22.55 6.42 -8.22
N TYR A 82 -22.70 7.75 -8.24
CA TYR A 82 -24.02 8.40 -8.31
C TYR A 82 -24.18 9.45 -9.41
N ASP A 83 -23.13 9.79 -10.15
CA ASP A 83 -23.22 10.78 -11.22
C ASP A 83 -24.05 10.24 -12.39
N PRO A 84 -25.15 10.92 -12.79
CA PRO A 84 -25.96 10.53 -13.94
C PRO A 84 -25.26 10.65 -15.29
N GLU A 85 -24.15 11.39 -15.38
CA GLU A 85 -23.34 11.44 -16.60
C GLU A 85 -22.41 10.23 -16.73
N GLU A 86 -22.07 9.58 -15.61
CA GLU A 86 -21.15 8.44 -15.55
C GLU A 86 -21.87 7.09 -15.38
N ASN A 87 -23.15 7.09 -14.97
CA ASN A 87 -23.93 5.88 -14.69
C ASN A 87 -25.27 5.87 -15.45
N THR A 88 -25.68 4.68 -15.90
CA THR A 88 -27.01 4.48 -16.48
C THR A 88 -28.11 4.55 -15.41
N ALA A 89 -29.35 4.78 -15.85
CA ALA A 89 -30.51 4.83 -14.93
C ALA A 89 -30.71 3.52 -14.15
N GLU A 90 -30.35 2.37 -14.74
CA GLU A 90 -30.44 1.06 -14.08
C GLU A 90 -29.35 0.90 -13.00
N GLU A 91 -28.11 1.29 -13.32
CA GLU A 91 -26.99 1.27 -12.37
C GLU A 91 -27.24 2.20 -11.18
N LEU A 92 -27.74 3.41 -11.43
CA LEU A 92 -28.15 4.34 -10.38
C LEU A 92 -29.23 3.72 -9.49
N ALA A 93 -30.27 3.14 -10.09
CA ALA A 93 -31.36 2.52 -9.33
C ALA A 93 -30.87 1.37 -8.45
N LEU A 94 -29.93 0.56 -8.94
CA LEU A 94 -29.30 -0.51 -8.14
C LEU A 94 -28.46 0.08 -7.01
N ASN A 95 -27.62 1.06 -7.32
CA ASN A 95 -26.76 1.73 -6.33
C ASN A 95 -27.60 2.34 -5.19
N TYR A 96 -28.67 3.08 -5.50
CA TYR A 96 -29.57 3.64 -4.48
C TYR A 96 -30.35 2.59 -3.68
N LYS A 97 -30.64 1.44 -4.27
CA LYS A 97 -31.38 0.35 -3.60
C LYS A 97 -30.50 -0.39 -2.59
N GLU A 98 -29.24 -0.60 -2.91
CA GLU A 98 -28.30 -1.36 -2.10
C GLU A 98 -27.57 -0.50 -1.06
N ASP A 99 -27.48 0.82 -1.28
CA ASP A 99 -26.80 1.71 -0.36
C ASP A 99 -27.53 1.83 0.99
N GLY A 100 -26.81 1.57 2.08
CA GLY A 100 -27.36 1.59 3.44
C GLY A 100 -28.14 0.33 3.84
N ASN A 101 -28.27 -0.66 2.95
CA ASN A 101 -28.99 -1.91 3.24
C ASN A 101 -28.02 -3.01 3.70
N PHE A 102 -27.32 -2.77 4.82
CA PHE A 102 -26.40 -3.73 5.43
C PHE A 102 -27.22 -4.77 6.21
N ILE A 103 -27.39 -5.97 5.61
CA ILE A 103 -28.00 -7.14 6.25
C ILE A 103 -26.92 -7.94 6.99
#